data_AF-A0A947C8A4-F1
#
_entry.id   AF-A0A947C8A4-F1
#
_cell.length_a   1.000
_cell.length_b   1.000
_cell.length_c   1.000
_cell.angle_alpha   90.00
_cell.angle_beta   90.00
_cell.angle_gamma   90.00
#
_symmetry.space_group_name_H-M   'P 1'
#
loop_
_entity.id
_entity.type
_entity.pdbx_description
1 polymer ?
#
loop_
_entity_poly.entity_id
_entity_poly.type
_entity_poly.pdbx_seq_one_letter_code
_entity_poly.pdbx_strand_id
1 'polypeptide(L)'
;MQRPALSLIIPVFNEEEIIAELDRRLKGLLHEMDETWEVVFVDDGSRDGTPMALQALAAAEPRYKVISFSRNFGHQAAITAGMDRAEGDAVVIMDADLQDPPEVVTEMIQKWRAGYDVVYGQRSVRHGESVFKRATAAVFY
;
A
#
# COMPACT_ATOMS: atom_id res chain seq x y z
N MET A 1 9.92 -11.07 -17.35
CA MET A 1 9.49 -9.67 -17.22
C MET A 1 10.71 -8.85 -16.87
N GLN A 2 10.76 -7.58 -17.29
CA GLN A 2 11.81 -6.65 -16.85
C GLN A 2 11.64 -6.40 -15.34
N ARG A 3 12.74 -6.28 -14.60
CA ARG A 3 12.69 -6.00 -13.16
C ARG A 3 12.00 -4.64 -12.93
N PRO A 4 11.00 -4.55 -12.04
CA PRO A 4 10.32 -3.30 -11.77
C PRO A 4 11.27 -2.33 -11.04
N ALA A 5 11.10 -1.03 -11.25
CA ALA A 5 11.79 -0.02 -10.46
C ALA A 5 11.10 0.16 -9.09
N LEU A 6 9.78 -0.04 -9.03
CA LEU A 6 8.98 0.15 -7.82
C LEU A 6 8.11 -1.06 -7.51
N SER A 7 8.05 -1.47 -6.24
CA SER A 7 7.05 -2.39 -5.71
C SER A 7 6.14 -1.70 -4.71
N LEU A 8 4.83 -1.68 -4.99
CA LEU A 8 3.83 -1.23 -4.02
C LEU A 8 3.33 -2.44 -3.23
N ILE A 9 3.43 -2.39 -1.91
CA ILE A 9 2.93 -3.43 -1.02
C ILE A 9 1.64 -2.94 -0.38
N ILE A 10 0.58 -3.73 -0.51
CA ILE A 10 -0.74 -3.39 -0.01
C ILE A 10 -1.29 -4.55 0.82
N PRO A 11 -1.20 -4.46 2.16
CA PRO A 11 -1.89 -5.38 3.06
C PRO A 11 -3.41 -5.22 2.94
N VAL A 12 -4.13 -6.33 2.91
CA VAL A 12 -5.59 -6.34 2.77
C VAL A 12 -6.21 -7.32 3.76
N PHE A 13 -7.29 -6.93 4.44
CA PHE A 13 -8.04 -7.83 5.32
C PHE A 13 -9.52 -7.47 5.38
N ASN A 14 -10.37 -8.30 4.76
CA ASN A 14 -11.82 -8.11 4.64
C ASN A 14 -12.23 -6.75 4.03
N GLU A 15 -11.77 -6.48 2.81
CA GLU A 15 -11.97 -5.21 2.10
C GLU A 15 -12.66 -5.42 0.73
N GLU A 16 -13.54 -6.42 0.60
CA GLU A 16 -14.12 -6.82 -0.69
C GLU A 16 -14.77 -5.66 -1.46
N GLU A 17 -15.40 -4.73 -0.73
CA GLU A 17 -16.13 -3.59 -1.29
C GLU A 17 -15.18 -2.49 -1.81
N ILE A 18 -13.96 -2.40 -1.29
CA ILE A 18 -12.99 -1.34 -1.62
C ILE A 18 -12.09 -1.74 -2.78
N ILE A 19 -11.83 -3.03 -2.99
CA ILE A 19 -10.87 -3.53 -3.98
C ILE A 19 -11.07 -2.93 -5.39
N ALA A 20 -12.32 -2.80 -5.83
CA ALA A 20 -12.61 -2.25 -7.16
C ALA A 20 -12.21 -0.77 -7.30
N GLU A 21 -12.48 0.04 -6.27
CA GLU A 21 -12.10 1.45 -6.24
C GLU A 21 -10.58 1.61 -6.05
N LEU A 22 -9.98 0.75 -5.23
CA LEU A 22 -8.53 0.68 -5.05
C LEU A 22 -7.82 0.42 -6.38
N ASP A 23 -8.26 -0.59 -7.15
CA ASP A 23 -7.70 -0.86 -8.48
C ASP A 23 -7.88 0.32 -9.43
N ARG A 24 -9.05 0.96 -9.43
CA ARG A 24 -9.31 2.13 -10.28
C ARG A 24 -8.32 3.27 -9.98
N ARG A 25 -8.07 3.57 -8.70
CA ARG A 25 -7.15 4.63 -8.28
C ARG A 25 -5.69 4.25 -8.52
N LEU A 26 -5.31 3.02 -8.22
CA LEU A 26 -3.98 2.50 -8.51
C LEU A 26 -3.68 2.58 -10.00
N LYS A 27 -4.60 2.16 -10.87
CA LYS A 27 -4.41 2.28 -12.33
C LYS A 27 -4.26 3.72 -12.78
N GLY A 28 -5.01 4.66 -12.19
CA GLY A 28 -4.84 6.10 -12.46
C GLY A 28 -3.42 6.57 -12.13
N LEU A 29 -2.97 6.33 -10.90
CA LEU A 29 -1.62 6.67 -10.45
C LEU A 29 -0.54 6.03 -11.32
N LEU A 30 -0.62 4.71 -11.49
CA LEU A 30 0.41 3.88 -12.12
C LEU A 30 0.48 4.04 -13.65
N HIS A 31 -0.57 4.58 -14.28
CA HIS A 31 -0.56 4.92 -15.71
C HIS A 31 0.19 6.22 -15.98
N GLU A 32 0.17 7.16 -15.03
CA GLU A 32 0.88 8.44 -15.14
C GLU A 32 2.36 8.34 -14.74
N MET A 33 2.77 7.20 -14.20
CA MET A 33 4.16 6.96 -13.80
C MET A 33 5.05 6.51 -14.97
N ASP A 34 6.25 7.10 -15.04
CA ASP A 34 7.29 6.72 -16.01
C ASP A 34 8.03 5.44 -15.59
N GLU A 35 8.03 5.10 -14.30
CA GLU A 35 8.70 3.93 -13.75
C GLU A 35 8.00 2.60 -14.09
N THR A 36 8.79 1.54 -14.26
CA THR A 36 8.26 0.17 -14.23
C THR A 36 7.84 -0.19 -12.80
N TRP A 37 6.69 -0.83 -12.66
CA TRP A 37 6.08 -1.09 -11.36
C TRP A 37 5.49 -2.49 -11.25
N GLU A 38 5.32 -2.92 -10.01
CA GLU A 38 4.47 -4.04 -9.62
C GLU A 38 3.66 -3.67 -8.37
N VAL A 39 2.56 -4.38 -8.16
CA VAL A 39 1.77 -4.29 -6.93
C VAL A 39 1.69 -5.66 -6.29
N VAL A 40 2.04 -5.75 -5.01
CA VAL A 40 1.99 -6.96 -4.20
C VAL A 40 0.87 -6.78 -3.17
N PHE A 41 -0.27 -7.38 -3.45
CA PHE A 41 -1.36 -7.49 -2.49
C PHE A 41 -1.08 -8.63 -1.52
N VAL A 42 -1.24 -8.37 -0.23
CA VAL A 42 -1.08 -9.39 0.82
C VAL A 42 -2.38 -9.52 1.58
N ASP A 43 -3.15 -10.55 1.25
CA ASP A 43 -4.38 -10.93 1.96
C ASP A 43 -4.02 -11.59 3.29
N ASP A 44 -4.29 -10.88 4.39
CA ASP A 44 -4.03 -11.31 5.77
C ASP A 44 -5.14 -12.24 6.31
N GLY A 45 -5.47 -13.26 5.50
CA GLY A 45 -6.42 -14.31 5.84
C GLY A 45 -7.87 -13.84 5.93
N SER A 46 -8.32 -13.06 4.93
CA SER A 46 -9.71 -12.59 4.82
C SER A 46 -10.71 -13.76 4.75
N ARG A 47 -11.96 -13.46 5.13
CA ARG A 47 -13.07 -14.44 5.18
C ARG A 47 -14.26 -14.06 4.30
N ASP A 48 -14.21 -12.88 3.70
CA ASP A 48 -15.18 -12.38 2.72
C ASP A 48 -14.71 -12.67 1.29
N GLY A 49 -15.26 -11.96 0.29
CA GLY A 49 -14.89 -12.05 -1.11
C GLY A 49 -13.54 -11.44 -1.48
N THR A 50 -12.80 -10.85 -0.53
CA THR A 50 -11.47 -10.23 -0.77
C THR A 50 -10.52 -11.13 -1.55
N PRO A 51 -10.31 -12.41 -1.18
CA PRO A 51 -9.33 -13.25 -1.87
C PRO A 51 -9.72 -13.50 -3.33
N MET A 52 -11.01 -13.68 -3.61
CA MET A 52 -11.52 -13.88 -4.97
C MET A 52 -11.35 -12.62 -5.82
N ALA A 53 -11.65 -11.45 -5.25
CA ALA A 53 -11.49 -10.18 -5.93
C ALA A 53 -10.02 -9.89 -6.26
N LEU A 54 -9.08 -10.13 -5.32
CA LEU A 54 -7.66 -9.98 -5.56
C LEU A 54 -7.13 -10.94 -6.64
N GLN A 55 -7.59 -12.20 -6.64
CA GLN A 55 -7.24 -13.16 -7.69
C GLN A 55 -7.72 -12.71 -9.07
N ALA A 56 -8.93 -12.16 -9.15
CA ALA A 56 -9.46 -11.61 -10.40
C ALA A 56 -8.62 -10.41 -10.90
N LEU A 57 -8.17 -9.53 -9.99
CA LEU A 57 -7.26 -8.43 -10.35
C LEU A 57 -5.94 -8.95 -10.90
N ALA A 58 -5.30 -9.91 -10.23
CA ALA A 58 -4.03 -10.50 -10.69
C ALA A 58 -4.15 -11.27 -12.01
N ALA A 59 -5.32 -11.84 -12.30
CA ALA A 59 -5.59 -12.44 -13.60
C ALA A 59 -5.71 -11.40 -14.72
N ALA A 60 -6.20 -10.19 -14.40
CA ALA A 60 -6.40 -9.11 -15.37
C ALA A 60 -5.13 -8.25 -15.60
N GLU A 61 -4.25 -8.13 -14.61
CA GLU A 61 -3.04 -7.33 -14.66
C GLU A 61 -1.83 -8.18 -14.23
N PRO A 62 -0.96 -8.64 -15.17
CA PRO A 62 0.17 -9.51 -14.86
C PRO A 62 1.24 -8.91 -13.94
N ARG A 63 1.24 -7.59 -13.73
CA ARG A 63 2.13 -6.89 -12.77
C ARG A 63 1.58 -6.91 -11.34
N TYR A 64 0.37 -7.41 -11.13
CA TYR A 64 -0.19 -7.62 -9.81
C TYR A 64 0.15 -9.03 -9.30
N LYS A 65 0.63 -9.10 -8.06
CA LYS A 65 0.94 -10.32 -7.34
C LYS A 65 0.04 -10.38 -6.11
N VAL A 66 -0.39 -11.59 -5.75
CA VAL A 66 -1.22 -11.82 -4.57
C VAL A 66 -0.56 -12.87 -3.69
N ILE A 67 -0.38 -12.54 -2.42
CA ILE A 67 0.02 -13.46 -1.36
C ILE A 67 -1.20 -13.65 -0.46
N SER A 68 -1.66 -14.88 -0.29
CA SER A 68 -2.77 -15.20 0.61
C SER A 68 -2.26 -15.97 1.81
N PHE A 69 -2.46 -15.42 3.01
CA PHE A 69 -2.15 -16.12 4.24
C PHE A 69 -3.21 -17.17 4.57
N SER A 70 -2.79 -18.23 5.26
CA SER A 70 -3.69 -19.32 5.69
C SER A 70 -4.67 -18.90 6.81
N ARG A 71 -4.39 -17.79 7.49
CA ARG A 71 -5.19 -17.15 8.54
C ARG A 71 -4.68 -15.73 8.76
N ASN A 72 -5.35 -14.97 9.61
CA ASN A 72 -4.86 -13.66 10.02
C ASN A 72 -3.61 -13.78 10.92
N PHE A 73 -2.53 -13.10 10.53
CA PHE A 73 -1.27 -12.97 11.24
C PHE A 73 -0.98 -11.52 11.66
N GLY A 74 -1.70 -10.55 11.11
CA GLY A 74 -1.62 -9.14 11.46
C GLY A 74 -0.86 -8.32 10.43
N HIS A 75 -1.16 -7.03 10.43
CA HIS A 75 -0.71 -6.05 9.43
C HIS A 75 0.82 -6.03 9.20
N GLN A 76 1.63 -6.07 10.26
CA GLN A 76 3.10 -6.05 10.12
C GLN A 76 3.65 -7.32 9.46
N ALA A 77 3.02 -8.48 9.70
CA ALA A 77 3.40 -9.72 9.05
C ALA A 77 3.06 -9.68 7.55
N ALA A 78 1.91 -9.09 7.20
CA ALA A 78 1.49 -8.89 5.82
C ALA A 78 2.46 -7.96 5.06
N ILE A 79 2.84 -6.83 5.65
CA ILE A 79 3.88 -5.94 5.08
C ILE A 79 5.18 -6.71 4.85
N THR A 80 5.66 -7.44 5.86
CA THR A 80 6.92 -8.18 5.80
C THR A 80 6.91 -9.20 4.66
N ALA A 81 5.85 -10.00 4.54
CA ALA A 81 5.73 -10.96 3.44
C ALA A 81 5.66 -10.28 2.06
N GLY A 82 5.02 -9.12 1.98
CA GLY A 82 5.03 -8.30 0.77
C GLY A 82 6.44 -7.84 0.40
N MET A 83 7.23 -7.39 1.39
CA MET A 83 8.61 -6.95 1.19
C MET A 83 9.51 -8.10 0.76
N ASP A 84 9.36 -9.27 1.38
CA ASP A 84 10.13 -10.48 1.03
C ASP A 84 9.90 -10.93 -0.42
N ARG A 85 8.76 -10.55 -1.01
CA ARG A 85 8.36 -10.94 -2.36
C ARG A 85 8.49 -9.82 -3.40
N ALA A 86 8.74 -8.60 -2.95
CA ALA A 86 8.99 -7.45 -3.80
C ALA A 86 10.29 -7.60 -4.61
N GLU A 87 10.25 -7.25 -5.89
CA GLU A 87 11.39 -7.34 -6.81
C GLU A 87 11.90 -5.95 -7.26
N GLY A 88 11.25 -4.88 -6.78
CA GLY A 88 11.53 -3.49 -7.10
C GLY A 88 12.84 -2.98 -6.50
N ASP A 89 13.39 -1.93 -7.10
CA ASP A 89 14.55 -1.20 -6.55
C ASP A 89 14.16 -0.29 -5.39
N ALA A 90 12.90 0.18 -5.37
CA ALA A 90 12.27 0.85 -4.25
C ALA A 90 10.97 0.13 -3.85
N VAL A 91 10.61 0.26 -2.58
CA VAL A 91 9.40 -0.30 -2.00
C VAL A 91 8.58 0.81 -1.37
N VAL A 92 7.28 0.83 -1.67
CA VAL A 92 6.30 1.73 -1.04
C VAL A 92 5.24 0.87 -0.38
N ILE A 93 4.93 1.17 0.88
CA ILE A 93 3.89 0.50 1.65
C ILE A 93 2.68 1.43 1.72
N MET A 94 1.50 0.91 1.40
CA MET A 94 0.24 1.66 1.39
C MET A 94 -0.90 0.78 1.91
N ASP A 95 -1.84 1.37 2.64
CA ASP A 95 -3.05 0.68 3.11
C ASP A 95 -4.12 0.59 2.02
N ALA A 96 -4.98 -0.44 2.10
CA ALA A 96 -6.04 -0.67 1.13
C ALA A 96 -7.26 0.27 1.30
N ASP A 97 -7.38 0.96 2.43
CA ASP A 97 -8.56 1.71 2.86
C ASP A 97 -8.73 3.09 2.19
N LEU A 98 -7.81 3.45 1.27
CA LEU A 98 -7.80 4.69 0.50
C LEU A 98 -7.79 5.97 1.35
N GLN A 99 -7.41 5.89 2.63
CA GLN A 99 -7.36 7.06 3.51
C GLN A 99 -6.22 8.01 3.14
N ASP A 100 -5.13 7.47 2.60
CA ASP A 100 -4.02 8.26 2.08
C ASP A 100 -4.12 8.37 0.55
N PRO A 101 -4.05 9.60 -0.01
CA PRO A 101 -4.13 9.80 -1.44
C PRO A 101 -2.97 9.08 -2.15
N PRO A 102 -3.23 8.25 -3.18
CA PRO A 102 -2.18 7.60 -3.97
C PRO A 102 -1.16 8.59 -4.56
N GLU A 103 -1.55 9.84 -4.77
CA GLU A 103 -0.71 10.93 -5.27
C GLU A 103 0.52 11.19 -4.37
N VAL A 104 0.44 10.85 -3.07
CA VAL A 104 1.58 10.92 -2.14
C VAL A 104 2.72 10.00 -2.60
N VAL A 105 2.41 8.88 -3.24
CA VAL A 105 3.41 7.94 -3.78
C VAL A 105 4.28 8.63 -4.83
N THR A 106 3.69 9.47 -5.69
CA THR A 106 4.44 10.25 -6.70
C THR A 106 5.46 11.17 -6.04
N GLU A 107 5.09 11.89 -4.98
CA GLU A 107 6.02 12.75 -4.24
C GLU A 107 7.12 11.95 -3.54
N MET A 108 6.80 10.75 -3.03
CA MET A 108 7.78 9.87 -2.40
C MET A 108 8.83 9.39 -3.40
N ILE A 109 8.41 9.02 -4.62
CA ILE A 109 9.30 8.59 -5.69
C ILE A 109 10.25 9.72 -6.11
N GLN A 110 9.76 10.96 -6.23
CA GLN A 110 10.61 12.11 -6.56
C GLN A 110 11.73 12.31 -5.52
N LYS A 111 11.40 12.17 -4.23
CA LYS A 111 12.41 12.23 -3.16
C LYS A 111 13.37 11.05 -3.24
N TRP A 112 12.90 9.83 -3.46
CA TRP A 112 13.80 8.69 -3.66
C TRP A 112 14.78 8.93 -4.83
N ARG A 113 14.29 9.45 -5.96
CA ARG A 113 15.13 9.83 -7.12
C ARG A 113 16.11 10.96 -6.82
N ALA A 114 15.81 11.84 -5.86
CA ALA A 114 16.73 12.86 -5.39
C ALA A 114 17.85 12.31 -4.47
N GLY A 115 17.85 11.01 -4.18
CA GLY A 115 18.90 10.32 -3.43
C GLY A 115 18.59 10.05 -1.96
N TYR A 116 17.32 10.17 -1.55
CA TYR A 116 16.89 9.80 -0.20
C TYR A 116 16.60 8.30 -0.11
N ASP A 117 17.22 7.60 0.84
CA ASP A 117 17.03 6.15 1.04
C ASP A 117 15.68 5.81 1.68
N VAL A 118 15.16 6.69 2.55
CA VAL A 118 13.91 6.49 3.28
C VAL A 118 13.08 7.77 3.21
N VAL A 119 11.83 7.63 2.78
CA VAL A 119 10.87 8.73 2.66
C VAL A 119 9.62 8.38 3.46
N TYR A 120 9.19 9.31 4.32
CA TYR A 120 7.97 9.16 5.11
C TYR A 120 6.87 10.09 4.58
N GLY A 121 5.66 9.55 4.44
CA GLY A 121 4.45 10.35 4.34
C GLY A 121 4.05 10.86 5.73
N GLN A 122 3.94 12.17 5.91
CA GLN A 122 3.48 12.77 7.16
C GLN A 122 2.20 13.57 6.89
N ARG A 123 1.11 13.22 7.59
CA ARG A 123 -0.13 14.01 7.54
C ARG A 123 0.13 15.38 8.18
N SER A 124 0.02 16.45 7.39
CA SER A 124 0.27 17.83 7.84
C SER A 124 -0.83 18.40 8.73
N VAL A 125 -2.10 17.95 8.58
CA VAL A 125 -3.24 18.43 9.37
C VAL A 125 -4.25 17.31 9.65
N ARG A 126 -4.52 17.04 10.94
CA ARG A 126 -5.70 16.27 11.37
C ARG A 126 -6.86 17.24 11.63
N HIS A 127 -7.80 17.36 10.70
CA HIS A 127 -9.07 18.02 11.01
C HIS A 127 -9.86 17.11 11.98
N GLY A 128 -9.79 17.40 13.30
CA GLY A 128 -10.59 16.69 14.31
C GLY A 128 -9.95 16.46 15.68
N GLU A 129 -8.67 16.78 15.89
CA GLU A 129 -8.09 16.68 17.25
C GLU A 129 -8.33 17.97 18.03
N SER A 130 -9.40 17.96 18.84
CA SER A 130 -9.60 18.91 19.93
C SER A 130 -8.31 19.03 20.76
N VAL A 131 -7.99 20.27 21.14
CA VAL A 131 -6.84 20.71 21.95
C VAL A 131 -6.56 19.80 23.16
N PHE A 132 -7.58 19.07 23.62
CA PHE A 132 -7.54 18.07 24.68
C PHE A 132 -6.53 16.93 24.48
N LYS A 133 -6.33 16.42 23.25
CA LYS A 133 -5.35 15.34 22.99
C LYS A 133 -3.89 15.81 22.95
N ARG A 134 -3.64 17.11 22.70
CA ARG A 134 -2.29 17.70 22.79
C ARG A 134 -1.81 17.81 24.24
N ALA A 135 -2.72 17.93 25.20
CA ALA A 135 -2.39 18.00 26.62
C ALA A 135 -2.00 16.63 27.22
N THR A 136 -2.65 15.53 26.79
CA THR A 136 -2.31 14.19 27.30
C THR A 136 -1.00 13.64 26.73
N ALA A 137 -0.59 14.06 25.53
CA ALA A 137 0.71 13.72 24.96
C ALA A 137 1.89 14.34 25.74
N ALA A 138 1.69 15.49 26.41
CA ALA A 138 2.71 16.17 27.20
C ALA A 138 2.87 15.63 28.63
N VAL A 139 2.03 14.70 29.07
CA VAL A 139 2.10 14.09 30.42
C VAL A 139 2.69 12.68 30.39
N PHE A 140 2.83 12.08 29.21
CA PHE A 140 3.48 10.77 29.01
C PHE A 140 4.91 10.86 28.43
N TYR A 141 5.47 12.07 28.30
CA TYR A 141 6.88 12.32 28.04
C TYR A 141 7.43 13.37 29.00
#